data_AF-A0A945PYP7-F1
#
_entry.id   AF-A0A945PYP7-F1
#
_cell.length_a   1.000
_cell.length_b   1.000
_cell.length_c   1.000
_cell.angle_alpha   90.00
_cell.angle_beta   90.00
_cell.angle_gamma   90.00
#
_symmetry.space_group_name_H-M   'P 1'
#
loop_
_entity.id
_entity.type
_entity.pdbx_description
1 polymer ?
#
loop_
_entity_poly.entity_id
_entity_poly.type
_entity_poly.pdbx_seq_one_letter_code
_entity_poly.pdbx_strand_id
1 'polypeptide(L)'
;MKGLIAAMFAVVIICAAWIGAPVGEFFGGLFIPSMPEGSSRLLLGVMGGVGGSATLLCYGYWIREKGWCGKEMHRRTWMDLCSAYVLTGLFGIALIVIAAGVEPADASGQALILALSERLGDLLGPIGKIAFLIGFWCSVFSSLLGVWQGVPYLFSEYVYQIGKKEITPPPSRSRSYRAFLLFLAIPPLALLFFQRPIAIVILYAVAGAFFMPFLASLLLIMNNRESWVGEMKNGIITNIALVCSLILFGPLFGFEIAQRFF
;
A
#
# COMPACT_ATOMS: atom_id res chain seq x y z
N MET A 1 -11.95 -12.45 3.05
CA MET A 1 -10.65 -11.75 2.92
C MET A 1 -9.46 -12.69 3.09
N LYS A 2 -9.28 -13.40 4.23
CA LYS A 2 -8.12 -14.28 4.47
C LYS A 2 -7.86 -15.31 3.36
N GLY A 3 -8.90 -16.00 2.88
CA GLY A 3 -8.78 -16.97 1.79
C GLY A 3 -8.28 -16.35 0.47
N LEU A 4 -8.75 -15.15 0.12
CA LEU A 4 -8.30 -14.43 -1.09
C LEU A 4 -6.81 -14.08 -0.97
N ILE A 5 -6.39 -13.57 0.20
CA ILE A 5 -4.98 -13.21 0.44
C ILE A 5 -4.10 -14.46 0.36
N ALA A 6 -4.50 -15.56 1.00
CA ALA A 6 -3.75 -16.81 0.96
C ALA A 6 -3.62 -17.38 -0.46
N ALA A 7 -4.72 -17.41 -1.22
CA ALA A 7 -4.71 -17.86 -2.61
C ALA A 7 -3.84 -16.97 -3.50
N MET A 8 -4.01 -15.65 -3.42
CA MET A 8 -3.17 -14.68 -4.14
C MET A 8 -1.69 -14.90 -3.82
N PHE A 9 -1.34 -14.93 -2.54
CA PHE A 9 0.06 -15.02 -2.11
C PHE A 9 0.68 -16.35 -2.56
N ALA A 10 -0.02 -17.47 -2.38
CA ALA A 10 0.46 -18.77 -2.81
C ALA A 10 0.72 -18.80 -4.32
N VAL A 11 -0.24 -18.36 -5.14
CA VAL A 11 -0.10 -18.34 -6.60
C VAL A 11 1.11 -17.50 -7.03
N VAL A 12 1.19 -16.26 -6.56
CA VAL A 12 2.24 -15.33 -7.01
C VAL A 12 3.63 -15.80 -6.59
N ILE A 13 3.77 -16.30 -5.37
CA ILE A 13 5.06 -16.81 -4.87
C ILE A 13 5.46 -18.08 -5.62
N ILE A 14 4.54 -19.01 -5.86
CA ILE A 14 4.82 -20.23 -6.64
C ILE A 14 5.23 -19.87 -8.07
N CYS A 15 4.50 -18.96 -8.72
CA CYS A 15 4.84 -18.50 -10.07
C CYS A 15 6.24 -17.86 -10.11
N ALA A 16 6.55 -16.96 -9.18
CA ALA A 16 7.86 -16.31 -9.13
C ALA A 16 9.00 -17.30 -8.85
N ALA A 17 8.80 -18.24 -7.92
CA ALA A 17 9.78 -19.29 -7.62
C ALA A 17 10.05 -20.19 -8.82
N TRP A 18 9.03 -20.46 -9.64
CA TRP A 18 9.15 -21.34 -10.81
C TRP A 18 9.77 -20.64 -12.02
N ILE A 19 9.39 -19.38 -12.29
CA ILE A 19 10.05 -18.55 -13.31
C ILE A 19 11.53 -18.40 -12.95
N GLY A 20 11.82 -18.21 -11.66
CA GLY A 20 13.16 -17.99 -11.16
C GLY A 20 13.71 -16.62 -11.58
N ALA A 21 14.82 -16.24 -10.95
CA ALA A 21 15.64 -15.12 -11.38
C ALA A 21 17.10 -15.57 -11.39
N PRO A 22 17.96 -15.03 -12.28
CA PRO A 22 19.39 -15.28 -12.20
C PRO A 22 19.89 -14.89 -10.81
N VAL A 23 20.30 -15.88 -10.02
CA VAL A 23 20.54 -15.73 -8.56
C VAL A 23 21.58 -14.64 -8.28
N GLY A 24 22.62 -14.55 -9.11
CA GLY A 24 23.67 -13.53 -8.99
C GLY A 24 23.16 -12.11 -9.23
N GLU A 25 22.33 -11.91 -10.27
CA GLU A 25 21.75 -10.58 -10.57
C GLU A 25 20.68 -10.19 -9.56
N PHE A 26 19.87 -11.15 -9.11
CA PHE A 26 18.85 -10.93 -8.10
C PHE A 26 19.45 -10.46 -6.77
N PHE A 27 20.45 -11.17 -6.25
CA PHE A 27 21.11 -10.75 -5.01
C PHE A 27 22.00 -9.52 -5.20
N GLY A 28 22.62 -9.37 -6.37
CA GLY A 28 23.33 -8.14 -6.74
C GLY A 28 22.42 -6.91 -6.65
N GLY A 29 21.26 -6.94 -7.31
CA GLY A 29 20.30 -5.83 -7.28
C GLY A 29 19.62 -5.63 -5.91
N LEU A 30 19.47 -6.68 -5.11
CA LEU A 30 18.87 -6.59 -3.78
C LEU A 30 19.79 -5.92 -2.74
N PHE A 31 21.10 -6.20 -2.81
CA PHE A 31 22.07 -5.71 -1.82
C PHE A 31 22.90 -4.52 -2.30
N ILE A 32 23.02 -4.31 -3.62
CA ILE A 32 23.77 -3.19 -4.20
C ILE A 32 22.78 -2.23 -4.86
N PRO A 33 22.33 -1.18 -4.16
CA PRO A 33 21.40 -0.23 -4.72
C PRO A 33 22.05 0.53 -5.87
N SER A 34 21.51 0.37 -7.08
CA SER A 34 21.88 1.14 -8.27
C SER A 34 20.64 1.85 -8.80
N MET A 35 20.83 3.07 -9.31
CA MET A 35 19.75 3.84 -9.92
C MET A 35 20.00 3.99 -11.42
N PRO A 36 19.27 3.25 -12.27
CA PRO A 36 19.35 3.42 -13.71
C PRO A 36 18.93 4.84 -14.13
N GLU A 37 19.55 5.39 -15.17
CA GLU A 37 19.17 6.71 -15.69
C GLU A 37 17.69 6.74 -16.10
N GLY A 38 16.97 7.80 -15.74
CA GLY A 38 15.55 7.97 -16.03
C GLY A 38 14.57 7.17 -15.14
N SER A 39 15.06 6.30 -14.25
CA SER A 39 14.22 5.46 -13.37
C SER A 39 13.65 6.19 -12.14
N SER A 40 14.05 7.44 -11.90
CA SER A 40 13.68 8.22 -10.71
C SER A 40 12.17 8.20 -10.47
N ARG A 41 11.36 8.68 -11.42
CA ARG A 41 9.91 8.75 -11.28
C ARG A 41 9.25 7.41 -10.96
N LEU A 42 9.75 6.31 -11.54
CA LEU A 42 9.22 4.97 -11.31
C LEU A 42 9.56 4.49 -9.89
N LEU A 43 10.81 4.67 -9.46
CA LEU A 43 11.24 4.37 -8.09
C LEU A 43 10.42 5.17 -7.07
N LEU A 44 10.20 6.47 -7.33
CA LEU A 44 9.38 7.32 -6.48
C LEU A 44 7.93 6.86 -6.43
N GLY A 45 7.37 6.44 -7.57
CA GLY A 45 6.03 5.84 -7.64
C GLY A 45 5.93 4.54 -6.82
N VAL A 46 6.93 3.67 -6.88
CA VAL A 46 6.95 2.43 -6.07
C VAL A 46 7.02 2.76 -4.57
N MET A 47 7.90 3.70 -4.18
CA MET A 47 8.05 4.11 -2.78
C MET A 47 6.76 4.77 -2.23
N GLY A 48 6.16 5.68 -3.00
CA GLY A 48 4.91 6.35 -2.63
C GLY A 48 3.70 5.42 -2.63
N GLY A 49 3.62 4.51 -3.62
CA GLY A 49 2.51 3.58 -3.77
C GLY A 49 2.46 2.49 -2.69
N VAL A 50 3.63 2.01 -2.24
CA VAL A 50 3.72 0.97 -1.20
C VAL A 50 3.70 1.57 0.20
N GLY A 51 4.45 2.67 0.42
CA GLY A 51 4.63 3.26 1.73
C GLY A 51 3.58 4.31 2.09
N GLY A 52 3.18 5.17 1.15
CA GLY A 52 2.62 6.48 1.48
C GLY A 52 1.11 6.64 1.54
N SER A 53 0.35 5.60 1.89
CA SER A 53 -1.11 5.73 1.84
C SER A 53 -1.74 6.20 3.15
N ALA A 54 -2.76 7.06 3.04
CA ALA A 54 -3.62 7.45 4.16
C ALA A 54 -4.33 6.24 4.82
N THR A 55 -4.39 5.10 4.13
CA THR A 55 -4.94 3.85 4.66
C THR A 55 -4.14 3.29 5.84
N LEU A 56 -2.89 3.72 6.06
CA LEU A 56 -2.12 3.39 7.27
C LEU A 56 -2.89 3.72 8.55
N LEU A 57 -3.65 4.82 8.53
CA LEU A 57 -4.46 5.25 9.67
C LEU A 57 -5.62 4.29 9.95
N CYS A 58 -6.06 3.52 8.95
CA CYS A 58 -7.17 2.57 9.11
C CYS A 58 -6.84 1.44 10.09
N TYR A 59 -5.56 1.08 10.22
CA TYR A 59 -5.13 0.00 11.11
C TYR A 59 -5.49 0.28 12.57
N GLY A 60 -5.52 1.56 12.99
CA GLY A 60 -5.97 1.97 14.32
C GLY A 60 -7.40 1.55 14.65
N TYR A 61 -8.31 1.54 13.66
CA TYR A 61 -9.69 1.07 13.86
C TYR A 61 -9.75 -0.44 14.04
N TRP A 62 -8.97 -1.21 13.27
CA TRP A 62 -8.97 -2.68 13.39
C TRP A 62 -8.34 -3.15 14.71
N ILE A 63 -7.32 -2.46 15.21
CA ILE A 63 -6.80 -2.67 16.58
C ILE A 63 -7.91 -2.43 17.61
N ARG A 64 -8.65 -1.32 17.48
CA ARG A 64 -9.75 -0.94 18.38
C ARG A 64 -10.90 -1.95 18.33
N GLU A 65 -11.30 -2.41 17.15
CA GLU A 65 -12.33 -3.44 16.95
C GLU A 65 -11.95 -4.78 17.59
N LYS A 66 -10.67 -5.14 17.55
CA LYS A 66 -10.15 -6.34 18.22
C LYS A 66 -9.99 -6.17 19.74
N GLY A 67 -10.25 -4.97 20.28
CA GLY A 67 -10.04 -4.65 21.69
C GLY A 67 -8.58 -4.69 22.12
N TRP A 68 -7.64 -4.52 21.18
CA TRP A 68 -6.21 -4.54 21.47
C TRP A 68 -5.78 -3.20 22.06
N CYS A 69 -5.84 -3.09 23.39
CA CYS A 69 -5.55 -1.86 24.11
C CYS A 69 -4.38 -2.05 25.10
N GLY A 70 -3.66 -0.95 25.36
CA GLY A 70 -2.60 -0.91 26.37
C GLY A 70 -1.28 -1.55 25.95
N LYS A 71 -0.32 -1.50 26.87
CA LYS A 71 1.08 -1.93 26.67
C LYS A 71 1.20 -3.44 26.43
N GLU A 72 0.32 -4.24 27.02
CA GLU A 72 0.32 -5.70 26.90
C GLU A 72 0.11 -6.17 25.46
N MET A 73 -0.74 -5.46 24.71
CA MET A 73 -1.04 -5.79 23.31
C MET A 73 -0.06 -5.15 22.33
N HIS A 74 0.84 -4.26 22.78
CA HIS A 74 1.79 -3.58 21.92
C HIS A 74 2.70 -4.55 21.16
N ARG A 75 3.23 -5.57 21.84
CA ARG A 75 4.05 -6.62 21.21
C ARG A 75 3.26 -7.39 20.15
N ARG A 76 1.98 -7.68 20.43
CA ARG A 76 1.11 -8.39 19.48
C ARG A 76 0.84 -7.55 18.23
N THR A 77 0.54 -6.26 18.40
CA THR A 77 0.36 -5.31 17.29
C THR A 77 1.63 -5.20 16.44
N TRP A 78 2.80 -5.13 17.07
CA TRP A 78 4.08 -5.11 16.36
C TRP A 78 4.34 -6.39 15.56
N MET A 79 4.09 -7.57 16.14
CA MET A 79 4.26 -8.84 15.43
C MET A 79 3.29 -8.97 14.25
N ASP A 80 2.03 -8.53 14.42
CA ASP A 80 1.02 -8.50 13.35
C ASP A 80 1.48 -7.59 12.20
N LEU A 81 1.98 -6.39 12.52
CA LEU A 81 2.47 -5.43 11.54
C LEU A 81 3.75 -5.91 10.84
N CYS A 82 4.72 -6.44 11.58
CA CYS A 82 5.92 -7.06 11.01
C CYS A 82 5.58 -8.19 10.05
N SER A 83 4.67 -9.09 10.43
CA SER A 83 4.25 -10.19 9.57
C SER A 83 3.60 -9.68 8.29
N ALA A 84 2.74 -8.65 8.40
CA ALA A 84 2.10 -8.03 7.25
C ALA A 84 3.14 -7.43 6.28
N TYR A 85 4.06 -6.61 6.78
CA TYR A 85 5.07 -5.97 5.93
C TYR A 85 6.08 -6.94 5.32
N VAL A 86 6.49 -7.99 6.05
CA VAL A 86 7.36 -9.05 5.51
C VAL A 86 6.66 -9.74 4.35
N LEU A 87 5.39 -10.14 4.52
CA LEU A 87 4.62 -10.76 3.45
C LEU A 87 4.44 -9.80 2.26
N THR A 88 4.12 -8.53 2.50
CA THR A 88 4.03 -7.52 1.42
C THR A 88 5.35 -7.35 0.66
N GLY A 89 6.48 -7.32 1.36
CA GLY A 89 7.81 -7.24 0.75
C GLY A 89 8.10 -8.46 -0.14
N LEU A 90 7.89 -9.67 0.38
CA LEU A 90 8.05 -10.91 -0.39
C LEU A 90 7.15 -10.94 -1.63
N PHE A 91 5.91 -10.49 -1.47
CA PHE A 91 4.96 -10.39 -2.58
C PHE A 91 5.42 -9.39 -3.64
N GLY A 92 5.91 -8.22 -3.23
CA GLY A 92 6.44 -7.20 -4.14
C GLY A 92 7.66 -7.69 -4.92
N ILE A 93 8.59 -8.36 -4.24
CA ILE A 93 9.76 -9.00 -4.87
C ILE A 93 9.31 -10.03 -5.91
N ALA A 94 8.36 -10.89 -5.56
CA ALA A 94 7.82 -11.89 -6.48
C ALA A 94 7.19 -11.27 -7.72
N LEU A 95 6.42 -10.18 -7.56
CA LEU A 95 5.86 -9.45 -8.70
C LEU A 95 6.93 -8.83 -9.59
N ILE A 96 8.01 -8.28 -9.01
CA ILE A 96 9.13 -7.74 -9.78
C ILE A 96 9.78 -8.85 -10.62
N VAL A 97 10.03 -10.03 -10.03
CA VAL A 97 10.59 -11.19 -10.75
C VAL A 97 9.70 -11.62 -11.91
N ILE A 98 8.38 -11.72 -11.69
CA ILE A 98 7.42 -12.08 -12.75
C ILE A 98 7.42 -11.01 -13.86
N ALA A 99 7.41 -9.73 -13.49
CA ALA A 99 7.37 -8.61 -14.43
C ALA A 99 8.67 -8.45 -15.23
N ALA A 100 9.83 -8.73 -14.64
CA ALA A 100 11.15 -8.46 -15.22
C ALA A 100 11.42 -9.18 -16.55
N GLY A 101 10.70 -10.29 -16.84
CA GLY A 101 10.88 -10.99 -18.11
C GLY A 101 9.74 -10.78 -19.12
N VAL A 102 8.86 -9.80 -18.89
CA VAL A 102 7.80 -9.44 -19.85
C VAL A 102 8.03 -8.02 -20.34
N GLU A 103 8.24 -7.90 -21.65
CA GLU A 103 8.24 -6.62 -22.37
C GLU A 103 6.98 -6.56 -23.24
N PRO A 104 5.82 -6.16 -22.69
CA PRO A 104 4.62 -6.10 -23.49
C PRO A 104 4.74 -4.99 -24.54
N ALA A 105 4.33 -5.31 -25.78
CA ALA A 105 4.31 -4.36 -26.89
C ALA A 105 3.40 -3.13 -26.62
N ASP A 106 2.39 -3.31 -25.76
CA ASP A 106 1.50 -2.25 -25.30
C ASP A 106 1.59 -2.06 -23.79
N ALA A 107 1.98 -0.86 -23.37
CA ALA A 107 2.00 -0.44 -21.96
C ALA A 107 0.60 -0.13 -21.43
N SER A 108 -0.44 -0.87 -21.80
CA SER A 108 -1.76 -0.74 -21.17
C SER A 108 -1.87 -1.69 -19.98
N GLY A 109 -2.50 -1.25 -18.89
CA GLY A 109 -2.57 -2.04 -17.65
C GLY A 109 -3.23 -3.42 -17.84
N GLN A 110 -4.25 -3.51 -18.71
CA GLN A 110 -4.90 -4.78 -19.03
C GLN A 110 -4.02 -5.67 -19.93
N ALA A 111 -3.38 -5.10 -20.95
CA ALA A 111 -2.50 -5.87 -21.83
C ALA A 111 -1.32 -6.46 -21.06
N LEU A 112 -0.75 -5.73 -20.09
CA LEU A 112 0.31 -6.23 -19.22
C LEU A 112 -0.12 -7.48 -18.44
N ILE A 113 -1.31 -7.47 -17.82
CA ILE A 113 -1.81 -8.62 -17.04
C ILE A 113 -2.05 -9.83 -17.95
N LEU A 114 -2.63 -9.61 -19.13
CA LEU A 114 -2.87 -10.68 -20.10
C LEU A 114 -1.57 -11.25 -20.64
N ALA A 115 -0.59 -10.41 -21.00
CA ALA A 115 0.73 -10.82 -21.45
C ALA A 115 1.48 -11.63 -20.37
N LEU A 116 1.42 -11.20 -19.11
CA LEU A 116 1.93 -11.97 -17.98
C LEU A 116 1.23 -13.32 -17.87
N SER A 117 -0.11 -13.36 -18.00
CA SER A 117 -0.86 -14.61 -17.93
C SER A 117 -0.53 -15.58 -19.07
N GLU A 118 -0.27 -15.07 -20.28
CA GLU A 118 0.09 -15.85 -21.45
C GLU A 118 1.49 -16.42 -21.32
N ARG A 119 2.46 -15.60 -20.91
CA ARG A 119 3.81 -16.08 -20.63
C ARG A 119 3.84 -17.17 -19.56
N LEU A 120 3.04 -17.01 -18.51
CA LEU A 120 2.90 -18.05 -17.48
C LEU A 120 2.18 -19.28 -18.03
N GLY A 121 1.28 -19.10 -19.00
CA GLY A 121 0.69 -20.20 -19.78
C GLY A 121 1.71 -20.95 -20.62
N ASP A 122 2.66 -20.26 -21.25
CA ASP A 122 3.72 -20.87 -22.05
C ASP A 122 4.72 -21.66 -21.19
N LEU A 123 5.04 -21.13 -20.01
CA LEU A 123 6.00 -21.76 -19.08
C LEU A 123 5.39 -22.91 -18.26
N LEU A 124 4.12 -22.77 -17.85
CA LEU A 124 3.47 -23.65 -16.86
C LEU A 124 2.24 -24.38 -17.42
N GLY A 125 1.94 -24.20 -18.71
CA GLY A 125 0.74 -24.72 -19.34
C GLY A 125 -0.55 -23.98 -18.95
N PRO A 126 -1.71 -24.49 -19.39
CA PRO A 126 -3.01 -23.84 -19.18
C PRO A 126 -3.35 -23.58 -17.70
N ILE A 127 -2.86 -24.45 -16.81
CA ILE A 127 -3.08 -24.35 -15.37
C ILE A 127 -2.40 -23.11 -14.81
N GLY A 128 -1.16 -22.80 -15.23
CA GLY A 128 -0.43 -21.62 -14.76
C GLY A 128 -1.10 -20.31 -15.16
N LYS A 129 -1.63 -20.24 -16.40
CA LYS A 129 -2.42 -19.09 -16.87
C LYS A 129 -3.64 -18.86 -15.98
N ILE A 130 -4.45 -19.89 -15.75
CA ILE A 130 -5.67 -19.78 -14.94
C ILE A 130 -5.33 -19.47 -13.49
N ALA A 131 -4.32 -20.12 -12.91
CA ALA A 131 -3.86 -19.87 -11.55
C ALA A 131 -3.46 -18.42 -11.37
N PHE A 132 -2.64 -17.86 -12.27
CA PHE A 132 -2.23 -16.46 -12.24
C PHE A 132 -3.42 -15.51 -12.32
N LEU A 133 -4.37 -15.73 -13.23
CA LEU A 133 -5.55 -14.89 -13.35
C LEU A 133 -6.43 -14.92 -12.09
N ILE A 134 -6.59 -16.09 -11.46
CA ILE A 134 -7.28 -16.22 -10.17
C ILE A 134 -6.51 -15.50 -9.07
N GLY A 135 -5.18 -15.65 -9.02
CA GLY A 135 -4.33 -14.97 -8.05
C GLY A 135 -4.38 -13.45 -8.19
N PHE A 136 -4.32 -12.94 -9.41
CA PHE A 136 -4.47 -11.53 -9.74
C PHE A 136 -5.86 -11.01 -9.34
N TRP A 137 -6.92 -11.75 -9.67
CA TRP A 137 -8.29 -11.42 -9.24
C TRP A 137 -8.40 -11.35 -7.72
N CYS A 138 -7.88 -12.35 -7.00
CA CYS A 138 -7.81 -12.35 -5.53
C CYS A 138 -7.04 -11.13 -4.98
N SER A 139 -5.97 -10.71 -5.67
CA SER A 139 -5.18 -9.52 -5.32
C SER A 139 -5.99 -8.23 -5.41
N VAL A 140 -6.64 -8.02 -6.54
CA VAL A 140 -7.46 -6.83 -6.78
C VAL A 140 -8.60 -6.77 -5.78
N PHE A 141 -9.35 -7.87 -5.60
CA PHE A 141 -10.48 -7.91 -4.69
C PHE A 141 -10.08 -7.75 -3.22
N SER A 142 -9.01 -8.39 -2.78
CA SER A 142 -8.55 -8.25 -1.39
C SER A 142 -8.11 -6.82 -1.07
N SER A 143 -7.44 -6.15 -2.01
CA SER A 143 -7.02 -4.75 -1.87
C SER A 143 -8.22 -3.78 -1.84
N LEU A 144 -9.19 -3.97 -2.73
CA LEU A 144 -10.43 -3.18 -2.75
C LEU A 144 -11.21 -3.31 -1.44
N LEU A 145 -11.42 -4.54 -0.97
CA LEU A 145 -12.16 -4.80 0.27
C LEU A 145 -11.49 -4.17 1.49
N GLY A 146 -10.16 -4.17 1.56
CA GLY A 146 -9.43 -3.51 2.64
C GLY A 146 -9.70 -2.01 2.71
N VAL A 147 -9.64 -1.33 1.55
CA VAL A 147 -9.91 0.12 1.45
C VAL A 147 -11.38 0.43 1.76
N TRP A 148 -12.31 -0.35 1.21
CA TRP A 148 -13.74 -0.17 1.45
C TRP A 148 -14.11 -0.40 2.92
N GLN A 149 -13.42 -1.28 3.63
CA GLN A 149 -13.66 -1.42 5.07
C GLN A 149 -13.01 -0.28 5.87
N GLY A 150 -11.76 0.07 5.57
CA GLY A 150 -10.96 0.96 6.41
C GLY A 150 -11.31 2.44 6.26
N VAL A 151 -11.25 2.98 5.03
CA VAL A 151 -11.30 4.43 4.80
C VAL A 151 -12.62 5.07 5.24
N PRO A 152 -13.80 4.43 5.09
CA PRO A 152 -15.04 5.03 5.57
C PRO A 152 -15.08 5.22 7.10
N TYR A 153 -14.27 4.51 7.89
CA TYR A 153 -14.14 4.81 9.33
C TYR A 153 -13.52 6.18 9.58
N LEU A 154 -12.45 6.52 8.87
CA LEU A 154 -11.79 7.84 8.96
C LEU A 154 -12.78 8.97 8.66
N PHE A 155 -13.53 8.83 7.57
CA PHE A 155 -14.53 9.82 7.20
C PHE A 155 -15.68 9.89 8.21
N SER A 156 -16.17 8.74 8.67
CA SER A 156 -17.26 8.69 9.65
C SER A 156 -16.85 9.34 10.98
N GLU A 157 -15.62 9.12 11.44
CA GLU A 157 -15.12 9.73 12.68
C GLU A 157 -14.95 11.24 12.50
N TYR A 158 -14.36 11.68 11.38
CA TYR A 158 -14.27 13.11 11.06
C TYR A 158 -15.64 13.80 11.10
N VAL A 159 -16.62 13.31 10.34
CA VAL A 159 -17.97 13.91 10.28
C VAL A 159 -18.66 13.89 11.64
N TYR A 160 -18.50 12.82 12.41
CA TYR A 160 -19.16 12.69 13.71
C TYR A 160 -18.53 13.57 14.80
N GLN A 161 -17.26 13.97 14.61
CA GLN A 161 -16.50 14.81 15.53
C GLN A 161 -16.64 16.31 15.22
N ILE A 162 -17.12 16.69 14.03
CA ILE A 162 -17.36 18.10 13.67
C ILE A 162 -18.30 18.76 14.70
N GLY A 163 -17.86 19.89 15.25
CA GLY A 163 -18.63 20.68 16.20
C GLY A 163 -18.72 20.10 17.62
N LYS A 164 -18.07 18.96 17.89
CA LYS A 164 -18.04 18.35 19.22
C LYS A 164 -16.73 18.63 19.94
N LYS A 165 -16.84 19.01 21.21
CA LYS A 165 -15.69 19.21 22.11
C LYS A 165 -15.16 17.89 22.67
N GLU A 166 -16.05 16.93 22.95
CA GLU A 166 -15.66 15.62 23.45
C GLU A 166 -15.49 14.63 22.30
N ILE A 167 -14.46 13.79 22.40
CA ILE A 167 -14.18 12.74 21.41
C ILE A 167 -15.16 11.60 21.65
N THR A 168 -16.07 11.36 20.72
CA THR A 168 -17.04 10.26 20.82
C THR A 168 -16.91 9.37 19.59
N PRO A 169 -16.61 8.07 19.74
CA PRO A 169 -16.51 7.18 18.59
C PRO A 169 -17.87 7.08 17.87
N PRO A 170 -17.90 7.16 16.53
CA PRO A 170 -19.14 6.99 15.79
C PRO A 170 -19.66 5.56 15.93
N PRO A 171 -20.99 5.34 15.90
CA PRO A 171 -21.54 3.99 15.85
C PRO A 171 -21.07 3.25 14.60
N SER A 172 -20.81 1.95 14.74
CA SER A 172 -20.41 1.08 13.65
C SER A 172 -21.42 1.17 12.49
N ARG A 173 -20.92 1.48 11.28
CA ARG A 173 -21.72 1.63 10.06
C ARG A 173 -22.79 2.73 10.12
N SER A 174 -22.43 3.88 10.69
CA SER A 174 -23.18 5.14 10.66
C SER A 174 -23.65 5.53 9.23
N ARG A 175 -24.57 6.50 9.14
CA ARG A 175 -25.01 7.04 7.83
C ARG A 175 -23.84 7.63 7.04
N SER A 176 -22.91 8.34 7.70
CA SER A 176 -21.71 8.90 7.06
C SER A 176 -20.76 7.81 6.56
N TYR A 177 -20.59 6.71 7.30
CA TYR A 177 -19.84 5.54 6.86
C TYR A 177 -20.42 4.94 5.57
N ARG A 178 -21.74 4.72 5.52
CA ARG A 178 -22.42 4.16 4.33
C ARG A 178 -22.40 5.12 3.14
N ALA A 179 -22.54 6.42 3.38
CA ALA A 179 -22.44 7.44 2.34
C ALA A 179 -21.05 7.46 1.72
N PHE A 180 -19.99 7.38 2.53
CA PHE A 180 -18.62 7.33 2.02
C PHE A 180 -18.30 6.01 1.32
N LEU A 181 -18.87 4.90 1.77
CA LEU A 181 -18.82 3.63 1.03
C LEU A 181 -19.40 3.77 -0.38
N LEU A 182 -20.58 4.40 -0.52
CA LEU A 182 -21.19 4.65 -1.82
C LEU A 182 -20.32 5.60 -2.68
N PHE A 183 -19.71 6.60 -2.04
CA PHE A 183 -18.74 7.47 -2.69
C PHE A 183 -17.52 6.69 -3.20
N LEU A 184 -16.97 5.74 -2.44
CA LEU A 184 -15.87 4.90 -2.92
C LEU A 184 -16.27 3.94 -4.04
N ALA A 185 -17.54 3.52 -4.09
CA ALA A 185 -18.01 2.56 -5.07
C ALA A 185 -18.38 3.19 -6.42
N ILE A 186 -18.92 4.42 -6.43
CA ILE A 186 -19.57 5.00 -7.62
C ILE A 186 -18.69 6.09 -8.29
N PRO A 187 -18.41 7.25 -7.67
CA PRO A 187 -17.63 8.32 -8.30
C PRO A 187 -16.31 7.89 -8.96
N PRO A 188 -15.48 7.01 -8.36
CA PRO A 188 -14.24 6.56 -9.00
C PRO A 188 -14.44 5.83 -10.33
N LEU A 189 -15.63 5.30 -10.61
CA LEU A 189 -15.94 4.70 -11.92
C LEU A 189 -15.88 5.72 -13.06
N ALA A 190 -16.05 7.02 -12.77
CA ALA A 190 -15.85 8.07 -13.78
C ALA A 190 -14.40 8.12 -14.29
N LEU A 191 -13.43 7.63 -13.51
CA LEU A 191 -12.04 7.53 -13.96
C LEU A 191 -11.86 6.56 -15.14
N LEU A 192 -12.81 5.63 -15.35
CA LEU A 192 -12.80 4.73 -16.50
C LEU A 192 -12.94 5.47 -17.84
N PHE A 193 -13.55 6.65 -17.86
CA PHE A 193 -13.66 7.46 -19.07
C PHE A 193 -12.31 8.04 -19.54
N PHE A 194 -11.31 8.12 -18.66
CA PHE A 194 -9.98 8.65 -19.02
C PHE A 194 -9.12 7.66 -19.81
N GLN A 195 -9.46 6.36 -19.81
CA GLN A 195 -8.76 5.31 -20.58
C GLN A 195 -7.23 5.28 -20.38
N ARG A 196 -6.73 5.78 -19.24
CA ARG A 196 -5.29 5.90 -18.90
C ARG A 196 -4.98 5.26 -17.54
N PRO A 197 -5.12 3.94 -17.40
CA PRO A 197 -5.01 3.25 -16.11
C PRO A 197 -3.64 3.45 -15.45
N ILE A 198 -2.55 3.41 -16.22
CA ILE A 198 -1.19 3.61 -15.68
C ILE A 198 -1.03 5.02 -15.11
N ALA A 199 -1.50 6.04 -15.82
CA ALA A 199 -1.41 7.42 -15.35
C ALA A 199 -2.17 7.63 -14.03
N ILE A 200 -3.34 7.00 -13.88
CA ILE A 200 -4.13 7.04 -12.64
C ILE A 200 -3.35 6.38 -11.49
N VAL A 201 -2.72 5.23 -11.73
CA VAL A 201 -1.89 4.54 -10.72
C VAL A 201 -0.69 5.39 -10.30
N ILE A 202 0.01 5.99 -11.26
CA ILE A 202 1.15 6.89 -10.98
C ILE A 202 0.67 8.11 -10.19
N LEU A 203 -0.46 8.72 -10.58
CA LEU A 203 -1.04 9.86 -9.86
C LEU A 203 -1.39 9.49 -8.41
N TYR A 204 -2.01 8.33 -8.18
CA TYR A 204 -2.28 7.82 -6.85
C TYR A 204 -0.99 7.63 -6.04
N ALA A 205 0.04 7.01 -6.63
CA ALA A 205 1.32 6.77 -5.96
C ALA A 205 2.02 8.07 -5.56
N VAL A 206 2.01 9.06 -6.45
CA VAL A 206 2.54 10.41 -6.19
C VAL A 206 1.73 11.11 -5.09
N ALA A 207 0.39 11.05 -5.15
CA ALA A 207 -0.47 11.60 -4.09
C ALA A 207 -0.20 10.96 -2.72
N GLY A 208 0.09 9.65 -2.68
CA GLY A 208 0.53 8.97 -1.47
C GLY A 208 1.90 9.45 -0.97
N ALA A 209 2.87 9.61 -1.87
CA ALA A 209 4.18 10.16 -1.52
C ALA A 209 4.05 11.55 -0.86
N PHE A 210 3.12 12.39 -1.34
CA PHE A 210 2.83 13.69 -0.74
C PHE A 210 2.27 13.60 0.69
N PHE A 211 1.53 12.54 1.02
CA PHE A 211 0.94 12.35 2.34
C PHE A 211 1.98 11.97 3.40
N MET A 212 3.06 11.30 3.00
CA MET A 212 4.05 10.74 3.95
C MET A 212 4.76 11.76 4.83
N PRO A 213 5.30 12.87 4.30
CA PRO A 213 5.95 13.87 5.13
C PRO A 213 5.03 14.46 6.19
N PHE A 214 3.75 14.65 5.84
CA PHE A 214 2.75 15.13 6.78
C PHE A 214 2.47 14.10 7.87
N LEU A 215 2.25 12.83 7.50
CA LEU A 215 2.02 11.75 8.45
C LEU A 215 3.21 11.55 9.39
N ALA A 216 4.42 11.46 8.84
CA ALA A 216 5.63 11.24 9.63
C ALA A 216 5.87 12.40 10.61
N SER A 217 5.66 13.66 10.18
CA SER A 217 5.77 14.84 11.04
C SER A 217 4.74 14.79 12.18
N LEU A 218 3.48 14.48 11.87
CA LEU A 218 2.45 14.35 12.89
C LEU A 218 2.76 13.24 13.88
N LEU A 219 3.16 12.06 13.43
CA LEU A 219 3.51 10.96 14.33
C LEU A 219 4.73 11.30 15.20
N LEU A 220 5.71 12.02 14.66
CA LEU A 220 6.86 12.50 15.42
C LEU A 220 6.42 13.48 16.52
N ILE A 221 5.51 14.40 16.22
CA ILE A 221 5.02 15.39 17.19
C ILE A 221 4.10 14.74 18.23
N MET A 222 3.09 14.00 17.77
CA MET A 222 2.03 13.44 18.60
C MET A 222 2.56 12.34 19.52
N ASN A 223 3.36 11.41 19.00
CA ASN A 223 3.81 10.25 19.77
C ASN A 223 5.05 10.54 20.63
N ASN A 224 5.58 11.76 20.60
CA ASN A 224 6.59 12.21 21.58
C ASN A 224 5.98 13.07 22.70
N ARG A 225 4.69 13.43 22.63
CA ARG A 225 4.00 14.17 23.70
C ARG A 225 3.55 13.21 24.80
N GLU A 226 4.25 13.23 25.92
CA GLU A 226 3.93 12.38 27.08
C GLU A 226 2.51 12.58 27.60
N SER A 227 1.95 13.80 27.52
CA SER A 227 0.56 14.08 27.88
C SER A 227 -0.49 13.34 27.04
N TRP A 228 -0.13 12.84 25.85
CA TRP A 228 -1.05 12.19 24.92
C TRP A 228 -0.87 10.66 24.90
N VAL A 229 0.38 10.19 24.95
CA VAL A 229 0.69 8.75 24.82
C VAL A 229 1.26 8.11 26.09
N GLY A 230 1.47 8.90 27.15
CA GLY A 230 2.01 8.43 28.42
C GLY A 230 3.36 7.74 28.25
N GLU A 231 3.52 6.57 28.89
CA GLU A 231 4.73 5.75 28.81
C GLU A 231 5.01 5.17 27.41
N MET A 232 4.02 5.16 26.51
CA MET A 232 4.13 4.55 25.17
C MET A 232 4.68 5.53 24.12
N LYS A 233 5.50 6.49 24.55
CA LYS A 233 6.17 7.43 23.64
C LYS A 233 7.09 6.71 22.66
N ASN A 234 7.33 7.35 21.52
CA ASN A 234 8.28 6.82 20.55
C ASN A 234 9.67 6.63 21.19
N GLY A 235 10.26 5.46 20.94
CA GLY A 235 11.65 5.21 21.25
C GLY A 235 12.60 5.90 20.26
N ILE A 236 13.89 5.89 20.58
CA ILE A 236 14.94 6.49 19.74
C ILE A 236 14.91 5.92 18.31
N ILE A 237 14.78 4.59 18.20
CA ILE A 237 14.74 3.89 16.90
C ILE A 237 13.55 4.36 16.05
N THR A 238 12.37 4.47 16.66
CA THR A 238 11.15 4.94 15.97
C THR A 238 11.30 6.38 15.51
N ASN A 239 11.88 7.25 16.34
CA ASN A 239 12.14 8.64 15.98
C ASN A 239 13.15 8.75 14.84
N ILE A 240 14.25 7.99 14.88
CA ILE A 240 15.22 7.94 13.77
C ILE A 240 14.52 7.49 12.49
N ALA A 241 13.72 6.43 12.53
CA ALA A 241 13.01 5.93 11.35
C ALA A 241 12.04 6.98 10.76
N LEU A 242 11.29 7.69 11.61
CA LEU A 242 10.39 8.77 11.18
C LEU A 242 11.17 9.96 10.59
N VAL A 243 12.29 10.34 11.18
CA VAL A 243 13.16 11.41 10.64
C VAL A 243 13.78 11.00 9.31
N CYS A 244 14.27 9.76 9.18
CA CYS A 244 14.74 9.23 7.90
C CYS A 244 13.63 9.24 6.84
N SER A 245 12.40 8.88 7.20
CA SER A 245 11.24 9.00 6.31
C SER A 245 11.00 10.44 5.86
N LEU A 246 11.09 11.42 6.77
CA LEU A 246 10.98 12.84 6.43
C LEU A 246 12.08 13.31 5.50
N ILE A 247 13.33 12.91 5.74
CA ILE A 247 14.48 13.26 4.89
C ILE A 247 14.35 12.61 3.51
N LEU A 248 13.74 11.44 3.42
CA LEU A 248 13.59 10.72 2.15
C LEU A 248 12.42 11.28 1.32
N PHE A 249 11.25 11.46 1.94
CA PHE A 249 10.04 11.90 1.24
C PHE A 249 9.89 13.43 1.18
N GLY A 250 10.56 14.18 2.04
CA GLY A 250 10.50 15.65 2.09
C GLY A 250 11.10 16.35 0.85
N PRO A 251 12.35 16.05 0.44
CA PRO A 251 12.93 16.58 -0.78
C PRO A 251 12.14 16.17 -2.02
N LEU A 252 11.61 14.94 -2.02
CA LEU A 252 10.74 14.43 -3.08
C LEU A 252 9.43 15.21 -3.20
N PHE A 253 8.79 15.49 -2.07
CA PHE A 253 7.64 16.37 -1.97
C PHE A 253 7.97 17.76 -2.56
N GLY A 254 9.12 18.33 -2.18
CA GLY A 254 9.57 19.62 -2.71
C GLY A 254 9.83 19.62 -4.22
N PHE A 255 10.51 18.59 -4.73
CA PHE A 255 10.82 18.44 -6.15
C PHE A 255 9.57 18.28 -7.01
N GLU A 256 8.62 17.44 -6.59
CA GLU A 256 7.40 17.18 -7.34
C GLU A 256 6.46 18.39 -7.34
N ILE A 257 6.44 19.20 -6.27
CA ILE A 257 5.76 20.51 -6.28
C ILE A 257 6.45 21.46 -7.25
N ALA A 258 7.77 21.56 -7.20
CA ALA A 258 8.53 22.45 -8.05
C ALA A 258 8.25 22.17 -9.53
N GLN A 259 8.33 20.91 -9.97
CA GLN A 259 8.07 20.54 -11.36
C GLN A 259 6.62 20.76 -11.84
N ARG A 260 5.64 20.79 -10.93
CA ARG A 260 4.22 20.91 -11.29
C ARG A 260 3.70 22.35 -11.24
N PHE A 261 4.33 23.22 -10.44
CA PHE A 261 3.85 24.58 -10.20
C PHE A 261 4.81 25.68 -10.67
N PHE A 262 6.06 25.35 -11.01
CA PHE A 262 7.07 26.28 -11.51
C PHE A 262 7.75 25.73 -12.76
#